data_AF-A0A1H4DVG9-F1
#
_entry.id   AF-A0A1H4DVG9-F1
#
_cell.length_a   1.000
_cell.length_b   1.000
_cell.length_c   1.000
_cell.angle_alpha   90.00
_cell.angle_beta   90.00
_cell.angle_gamma   90.00
#
_symmetry.space_group_name_H-M   'P 1'
#
loop_
_entity.id
_entity.type
_entity.pdbx_description
1 polymer ?
#
loop_
_entity_poly.entity_id
_entity_poly.type
_entity_poly.pdbx_seq_one_letter_code
_entity_poly.pdbx_strand_id
1 'polypeptide(L)'
;MNFNSTTIITAVVIILAVPYLIIVLRRTSGFPFLKALNPFYTKEMQEANELKKSISPIVDEIETQRVARFIKHWSDKFENNRLTVQDVESLNAKIAEGSADQVNGILAVHPEGRKMFNLINEELRLKAEALVLAAETEETTALV
;
A
#
# COMPACT_ATOMS: atom_id res chain seq x y z
N MET A 1 49.42 -37.81 -9.46
CA MET A 1 48.16 -37.59 -8.72
C MET A 1 47.22 -36.86 -9.67
N ASN A 2 46.19 -37.52 -10.21
CA ASN A 2 45.25 -36.88 -11.15
C ASN A 2 44.20 -36.12 -10.34
N PHE A 3 44.32 -34.80 -10.31
CA PHE A 3 43.29 -33.96 -9.72
C PHE A 3 42.06 -33.98 -10.63
N ASN A 4 40.96 -34.52 -10.11
CA ASN A 4 39.66 -34.46 -10.79
C ASN A 4 39.21 -32.98 -10.85
N SER A 5 38.57 -32.58 -11.95
CA SER A 5 38.04 -31.23 -12.13
C SER A 5 37.10 -30.83 -10.99
N THR A 6 36.36 -31.78 -10.42
CA THR A 6 35.56 -31.57 -9.20
C THR A 6 36.42 -31.18 -8.00
N THR A 7 37.53 -31.86 -7.75
CA THR A 7 38.46 -31.55 -6.65
C THR A 7 39.08 -30.16 -6.81
N ILE A 8 39.41 -29.76 -8.04
CA ILE A 8 39.96 -28.42 -8.34
C ILE A 8 38.89 -27.34 -8.07
N ILE A 9 37.66 -27.53 -8.56
CA ILE A 9 36.56 -26.58 -8.34
C ILE A 9 36.25 -26.45 -6.85
N THR A 10 36.15 -27.56 -6.13
CA THR A 10 35.92 -27.53 -4.67
C THR A 10 37.03 -26.80 -3.94
N ALA A 11 38.30 -27.02 -4.30
CA ALA A 11 39.42 -26.31 -3.70
C ALA A 11 39.34 -24.79 -3.95
N VAL A 12 39.02 -24.36 -5.17
CA VAL A 12 38.85 -22.93 -5.51
C VAL A 12 37.70 -22.30 -4.72
N VAL A 13 36.56 -22.99 -4.61
CA VAL A 13 35.41 -22.51 -3.83
C VAL A 13 35.79 -22.35 -2.35
N ILE A 14 36.49 -23.31 -1.77
CA ILE A 14 36.94 -23.23 -0.37
C ILE A 14 37.92 -22.07 -0.17
N ILE A 15 38.87 -21.88 -1.08
CA ILE A 15 39.85 -20.78 -1.03
C ILE A 15 39.18 -19.42 -1.10
N LEU A 16 38.04 -19.28 -1.81
CA LEU A 16 37.28 -18.03 -1.86
C LEU A 16 36.30 -17.88 -0.69
N ALA A 17 35.64 -18.97 -0.30
CA ALA A 17 34.60 -18.95 0.72
C ALA A 17 35.16 -18.76 2.13
N VAL A 18 36.29 -19.39 2.47
CA VAL A 18 36.86 -19.31 3.83
C VAL A 18 37.30 -17.88 4.18
N PRO A 19 38.07 -17.15 3.35
CA PRO A 19 38.41 -15.75 3.61
C PRO A 19 37.18 -14.85 3.70
N TYR A 20 36.20 -15.07 2.82
CA TYR A 20 34.95 -14.31 2.85
C TYR A 20 34.16 -14.55 4.15
N LEU A 21 34.04 -15.80 4.61
CA LEU A 21 33.39 -16.12 5.88
C LEU A 21 34.13 -15.52 7.08
N ILE A 22 35.47 -15.47 7.05
CA ILE A 22 36.25 -14.78 8.10
C ILE A 22 35.92 -13.28 8.13
N ILE A 23 35.77 -12.63 6.96
CA ILE A 23 35.36 -11.22 6.87
C ILE A 23 33.94 -11.03 7.43
N VAL A 24 33.01 -11.92 7.09
CA VAL A 24 31.63 -11.91 7.61
C VAL A 24 31.62 -12.06 9.13
N LEU A 25 32.37 -13.03 9.69
CA LEU A 25 32.47 -13.26 11.13
C LEU A 25 33.10 -12.09 11.89
N ARG A 26 34.02 -11.35 11.27
CA ARG A 26 34.52 -10.09 11.89
C ARG A 26 33.44 -9.02 11.92
N ARG A 27 32.61 -8.94 10.87
CA ARG A 27 31.50 -7.98 10.76
C ARG A 27 30.31 -8.32 11.66
N THR A 28 30.12 -9.57 12.07
CA THR A 28 29.01 -9.96 12.95
C THR A 28 29.08 -9.35 14.35
N SER A 29 30.24 -8.81 14.74
CA SER A 29 30.38 -8.02 15.97
C SER A 29 29.60 -6.69 15.93
N GLY A 30 29.40 -6.13 14.73
CA GLY A 30 28.63 -4.90 14.52
C GLY A 30 27.26 -5.12 13.88
N PHE A 31 27.01 -6.26 13.24
CA PHE A 31 25.82 -6.53 12.43
C PHE A 31 25.22 -7.92 12.73
N PRO A 32 23.89 -8.11 12.59
CA PRO A 32 23.30 -9.45 12.58
C PRO A 32 23.91 -10.33 11.48
N PHE A 33 24.15 -11.62 11.74
CA PHE A 33 24.88 -12.52 10.84
C PHE A 33 24.37 -12.53 9.40
N LEU A 34 23.04 -12.61 9.21
CA LEU A 34 22.43 -12.60 7.87
C LEU A 34 22.69 -11.29 7.11
N LYS A 35 22.78 -10.16 7.82
CA LYS A 35 23.07 -8.86 7.21
C LYS A 35 24.57 -8.69 6.95
N ALA A 36 25.42 -9.28 7.79
CA ALA A 36 26.87 -9.30 7.62
C ALA A 36 27.33 -10.09 6.38
N LEU A 37 26.51 -11.03 5.89
CA LEU A 37 26.73 -11.71 4.60
C LEU A 37 26.68 -10.73 3.43
N ASN A 38 25.89 -9.66 3.50
CA ASN A 38 25.88 -8.67 2.42
C ASN A 38 27.12 -7.75 2.57
N PRO A 39 28.10 -7.80 1.64
CA PRO A 39 29.31 -6.98 1.74
C PRO A 39 29.00 -5.47 1.68
N PHE A 40 27.86 -5.07 1.09
CA PHE A 40 27.44 -3.68 0.94
C PHE A 40 26.58 -3.16 2.11
N TYR A 41 26.30 -3.97 3.13
CA TYR A 41 25.48 -3.54 4.26
C TYR A 41 26.25 -2.62 5.22
N THR A 42 25.91 -1.34 5.27
CA THR A 42 26.62 -0.33 6.06
C THR A 42 26.01 -0.12 7.46
N LYS A 43 26.73 0.61 8.32
CA LYS A 43 26.22 1.04 9.64
C LYS A 43 24.99 1.94 9.51
N GLU A 44 24.99 2.87 8.56
CA GLU A 44 23.85 3.75 8.28
C GLU A 44 22.59 2.94 7.92
N MET A 45 22.73 1.88 7.13
CA MET A 45 21.59 0.97 6.83
C MET A 45 21.08 0.23 8.06
N GLN A 46 21.94 -0.05 9.04
CA GLN A 46 21.52 -0.62 10.32
C GLN A 46 20.77 0.39 11.17
N GLU A 47 21.31 1.59 11.33
CA GLU A 47 20.68 2.66 12.08
C GLU A 47 19.31 3.01 11.47
N ALA A 48 19.21 3.09 10.15
CA ALA A 48 17.93 3.30 9.46
C ALA A 48 16.94 2.15 9.71
N ASN A 49 17.40 0.90 9.76
CA ASN A 49 16.54 -0.25 10.06
C ASN A 49 16.08 -0.26 11.51
N GLU A 50 16.95 0.08 12.45
CA GLU A 50 16.63 0.18 13.88
C GLU A 50 15.66 1.34 14.13
N LEU A 51 15.86 2.48 13.48
CA LEU A 51 14.94 3.61 13.50
C LEU A 51 13.59 3.25 12.87
N LYS A 52 13.58 2.59 11.72
CA LYS A 52 12.34 2.10 11.11
C LYS A 52 11.61 1.14 12.05
N LYS A 53 12.34 0.25 12.71
CA LYS A 53 11.78 -0.71 13.68
C LYS A 53 11.23 -0.02 14.93
N SER A 54 11.89 1.04 15.42
CA SER A 54 11.41 1.79 16.58
C SER A 54 10.20 2.67 16.27
N ILE A 55 10.11 3.17 15.04
CA ILE A 55 8.98 3.99 14.58
C ILE A 55 7.80 3.14 14.09
N SER A 56 8.02 1.89 13.65
CA SER A 56 6.96 1.00 13.13
C SER A 56 5.73 0.93 14.02
N PRO A 57 5.84 0.70 15.35
CA PRO A 57 4.65 0.62 16.21
C PRO A 57 3.84 1.92 16.24
N ILE A 58 4.51 3.06 16.10
CA ILE A 58 3.85 4.37 16.07
C ILE A 58 3.10 4.55 14.75
N VAL A 59 3.73 4.15 13.63
CA VAL A 59 3.09 4.21 12.31
C VAL A 59 1.88 3.28 12.27
N ASP A 60 2.04 2.05 12.74
CA ASP A 60 0.98 1.05 12.79
C ASP A 60 -0.20 1.55 13.64
N GLU A 61 0.06 2.18 14.79
CA GLU A 61 -0.98 2.79 15.63
C GLU A 61 -1.67 3.97 14.92
N ILE A 62 -0.92 4.85 14.27
CA ILE A 62 -1.49 5.99 13.51
C ILE A 62 -2.37 5.49 12.37
N GLU A 63 -1.93 4.48 11.63
CA GLU A 63 -2.70 3.85 10.56
C GLU A 63 -3.96 3.17 11.11
N THR A 64 -3.83 2.42 12.21
CA THR A 64 -4.95 1.78 12.90
C THR A 64 -5.98 2.82 13.36
N GLN A 65 -5.56 3.91 14.01
CA GLN A 65 -6.46 4.99 14.43
C GLN A 65 -7.09 5.72 13.24
N ARG A 66 -6.37 5.87 12.12
CA ARG A 66 -6.91 6.47 10.89
C ARG A 66 -8.03 5.60 10.32
N VAL A 67 -7.79 4.30 10.20
CA VAL A 67 -8.79 3.34 9.71
C VAL A 67 -9.97 3.23 10.67
N ALA A 68 -9.73 3.17 11.98
CA ALA A 68 -10.79 3.13 12.99
C ALA A 68 -11.68 4.38 12.94
N ARG A 69 -11.09 5.57 12.79
CA ARG A 69 -11.86 6.83 12.61
C ARG A 69 -12.67 6.83 11.32
N PHE A 70 -12.09 6.35 10.23
CA PHE A 70 -12.80 6.18 8.97
C PHE A 70 -14.01 5.26 9.15
N ILE A 71 -13.79 4.07 9.73
CA ILE A 71 -14.84 3.09 9.95
C ILE A 71 -15.96 3.65 10.82
N LYS A 72 -15.61 4.28 11.94
CA LYS A 72 -16.57 4.88 12.85
C LYS A 72 -17.41 5.96 12.16
N HIS A 73 -16.76 6.91 11.48
CA HIS A 73 -17.46 8.00 10.82
C HIS A 73 -18.49 7.51 9.79
N TRP A 74 -18.10 6.55 8.95
CA TRP A 74 -18.95 6.03 7.90
C TRP A 74 -20.01 5.05 8.44
N SER A 75 -19.68 4.24 9.44
CA SER A 75 -20.67 3.37 10.10
C SER A 75 -21.77 4.21 10.74
N ASP A 76 -21.43 5.29 11.45
CA ASP A 76 -22.41 6.21 12.03
C ASP A 76 -23.34 6.80 10.94
N LYS A 77 -22.82 7.11 9.75
CA LYS A 77 -23.65 7.60 8.64
C LYS A 77 -24.54 6.52 8.04
N PHE A 78 -24.02 5.30 7.87
CA PHE A 78 -24.78 4.19 7.29
C PHE A 78 -25.89 3.69 8.22
N GLU A 79 -25.60 3.51 9.52
CA GLU A 79 -26.57 3.03 10.51
C GLU A 79 -27.72 4.02 10.74
N ASN A 80 -27.44 5.32 10.63
CA ASN A 80 -28.47 6.35 10.78
C ASN A 80 -29.14 6.75 9.46
N ASN A 81 -28.78 6.11 8.33
CA ASN A 81 -29.26 6.42 6.99
C ASN A 81 -29.11 7.91 6.61
N ARG A 82 -27.96 8.49 6.95
CA ARG A 82 -27.63 9.93 6.75
C ARG A 82 -26.65 10.17 5.61
N LEU A 83 -26.61 9.27 4.62
CA LEU A 83 -25.73 9.41 3.47
C LEU A 83 -26.22 10.55 2.56
N THR A 84 -25.32 11.45 2.18
CA THR A 84 -25.62 12.58 1.27
C THR A 84 -24.90 12.43 -0.07
N VAL A 85 -25.23 13.28 -1.04
CA VAL A 85 -24.53 13.31 -2.34
C VAL A 85 -23.04 13.61 -2.16
N GLN A 86 -22.71 14.61 -1.34
CA GLN A 86 -21.32 15.00 -1.05
C GLN A 86 -20.52 13.86 -0.39
N ASP A 87 -21.19 13.03 0.39
CA ASP A 87 -20.59 11.86 1.02
C ASP A 87 -20.21 10.78 0.01
N VAL A 88 -21.10 10.52 -0.96
CA VAL A 88 -20.86 9.59 -2.05
C VAL A 88 -19.74 10.10 -2.96
N GLU A 89 -19.70 11.40 -3.27
CA GLU A 89 -18.58 12.02 -3.98
C GLU A 89 -17.26 11.86 -3.22
N SER A 90 -17.28 12.07 -1.90
CA SER A 90 -16.08 11.89 -1.04
C SER A 90 -15.60 10.44 -1.01
N LEU A 91 -16.52 9.47 -0.99
CA LEU A 91 -16.20 8.05 -1.08
C LEU A 91 -15.67 7.67 -2.47
N ASN A 92 -16.26 8.21 -3.54
CA ASN A 92 -15.78 8.03 -4.91
C ASN A 92 -14.39 8.63 -5.12
N ALA A 93 -14.11 9.80 -4.54
CA ALA A 93 -12.78 10.40 -4.55
C ALA A 93 -11.74 9.48 -3.87
N LYS A 94 -12.10 8.89 -2.71
CA LYS A 94 -11.24 7.90 -2.03
C LYS A 94 -11.00 6.64 -2.85
N ILE A 95 -12.01 6.18 -3.59
CA ILE A 95 -11.85 5.07 -4.54
C ILE A 95 -10.85 5.45 -5.63
N ALA A 96 -10.97 6.65 -6.21
CA ALA A 96 -10.06 7.16 -7.23
C ALA A 96 -8.62 7.37 -6.72
N GLU A 97 -8.44 7.73 -5.45
CA GLU A 97 -7.15 7.83 -4.76
C GLU A 97 -6.51 6.45 -4.45
N GLY A 98 -7.19 5.34 -4.78
CA GLY A 98 -6.67 3.99 -4.58
C GLY A 98 -7.09 3.33 -3.26
N SER A 99 -8.00 3.93 -2.49
CA SER A 99 -8.54 3.37 -1.23
C SER A 99 -9.80 2.52 -1.44
N ALA A 100 -9.95 1.90 -2.61
CA ALA A 100 -11.15 1.15 -2.98
C ALA A 100 -11.48 0.01 -2.00
N ASP A 101 -10.46 -0.71 -1.50
CA ASP A 101 -10.67 -1.83 -0.58
C ASP A 101 -11.24 -1.38 0.77
N GLN A 102 -10.83 -0.22 1.28
CA GLN A 102 -11.37 0.33 2.52
C GLN A 102 -12.84 0.74 2.37
N VAL A 103 -13.17 1.38 1.24
CA VAL A 103 -14.55 1.79 0.93
C VAL A 103 -15.44 0.57 0.70
N ASN A 104 -14.98 -0.39 -0.10
CA ASN A 104 -15.71 -1.62 -0.37
C ASN A 104 -15.89 -2.48 0.89
N GLY A 105 -14.88 -2.52 1.76
CA GLY A 105 -14.95 -3.22 3.04
C GLY A 105 -16.05 -2.65 3.93
N ILE A 106 -16.15 -1.32 4.05
CA ILE A 106 -17.20 -0.72 4.88
C ILE A 106 -18.60 -0.86 4.27
N LEU A 107 -18.72 -0.77 2.95
CA LEU A 107 -20.00 -1.02 2.26
C LEU A 107 -20.43 -2.49 2.35
N ALA A 108 -19.50 -3.43 2.47
CA ALA A 108 -19.82 -4.84 2.62
C ALA A 108 -20.43 -5.17 3.99
N VAL A 109 -20.02 -4.46 5.05
CA VAL A 109 -20.57 -4.66 6.41
C VAL A 109 -21.87 -3.88 6.65
N HIS A 110 -22.21 -2.93 5.78
CA HIS A 110 -23.43 -2.11 5.86
C HIS A 110 -24.30 -2.25 4.59
N PRO A 111 -25.13 -3.32 4.47
CA PRO A 111 -25.89 -3.62 3.25
C PRO A 111 -26.86 -2.51 2.82
N GLU A 112 -27.55 -1.88 3.77
CA GLU A 112 -28.46 -0.76 3.48
C GLU A 112 -27.69 0.50 3.05
N GLY A 113 -26.55 0.77 3.70
CA GLY A 113 -25.63 1.83 3.29
C GLY A 113 -25.10 1.64 1.86
N ARG A 114 -24.82 0.39 1.47
CA ARG A 114 -24.43 0.03 0.10
C ARG A 114 -25.52 0.29 -0.92
N LYS A 115 -26.78 -0.03 -0.61
CA LYS A 115 -27.91 0.26 -1.51
C LYS A 115 -28.04 1.76 -1.72
N MET A 116 -27.99 2.54 -0.64
CA MET A 116 -28.08 4.01 -0.71
C MET A 116 -26.92 4.62 -1.49
N PHE A 117 -25.69 4.15 -1.24
CA PHE A 117 -24.51 4.54 -1.99
C PHE A 117 -24.69 4.28 -3.48
N ASN A 118 -25.12 3.08 -3.87
CA ASN A 118 -25.33 2.73 -5.28
C ASN A 118 -26.41 3.59 -5.94
N LEU A 119 -27.51 3.85 -5.24
CA LEU A 119 -28.62 4.67 -5.74
C LEU A 119 -28.15 6.10 -6.03
N ILE A 120 -27.51 6.75 -5.06
CA ILE A 120 -26.99 8.12 -5.22
C ILE A 120 -25.91 8.16 -6.32
N ASN A 121 -25.07 7.12 -6.40
CA ASN A 121 -24.02 7.06 -7.41
C ASN A 121 -24.58 6.91 -8.84
N GLU A 122 -25.67 6.16 -8.98
CA GLU A 122 -26.41 6.07 -10.25
C GLU A 122 -27.04 7.41 -10.63
N GLU A 123 -27.66 8.11 -9.68
CA GLU A 123 -28.19 9.47 -9.91
C GLU A 123 -27.09 10.45 -10.35
N LEU A 124 -25.91 10.39 -9.72
CA LEU A 124 -24.76 11.21 -10.09
C LEU A 124 -24.27 10.89 -11.50
N ARG A 125 -24.21 9.62 -11.89
CA ARG A 125 -23.83 9.19 -13.24
C ARG A 125 -24.81 9.73 -14.28
N LEU A 126 -26.10 9.58 -14.03
CA LEU A 126 -27.15 10.07 -14.94
C LEU A 126 -27.10 11.61 -15.09
N LYS A 127 -26.84 12.34 -14.00
CA LYS A 127 -26.65 13.80 -14.06
C LYS A 127 -25.41 14.19 -14.86
N ALA A 128 -24.30 13.49 -14.68
CA ALA A 128 -23.07 13.74 -15.44
C ALA A 128 -23.29 13.51 -16.95
N GLU A 129 -23.96 12.41 -17.32
CA GLU A 129 -24.30 12.10 -18.71
C GLU A 129 -25.24 13.16 -19.32
N ALA A 130 -26.26 13.61 -18.58
CA ALA A 130 -27.16 14.66 -19.04
C ALA A 130 -26.45 16.02 -19.25
N LEU A 131 -25.45 16.35 -18.42
CA LEU A 131 -24.65 17.57 -18.57
C LEU A 131 -23.75 17.52 -19.80
N VAL A 132 -23.17 16.36 -20.12
CA VAL A 132 -22.35 16.19 -21.34
C VAL A 132 -23.21 16.36 -22.60
N LEU A 133 -24.39 15.73 -22.63
CA LEU A 133 -25.35 15.88 -23.74
C LEU A 133 -25.80 17.34 -23.93
N ALA A 134 -26.06 18.06 -22.84
CA ALA A 134 -26.42 19.48 -22.89
C ALA A 134 -25.27 20.34 -23.45
N ALA A 135 -24.04 20.11 -23.00
CA ALA A 135 -22.85 20.82 -23.47
C ALA A 135 -22.57 20.58 -24.97
N GLU A 136 -22.70 19.33 -25.44
CA GLU A 136 -22.54 18.98 -26.85
C GLU A 136 -23.63 19.64 -27.73
N THR A 137 -24.87 19.73 -27.24
CA THR A 137 -25.93 20.44 -27.98
C THR A 137 -25.72 21.94 -28.05
N GLU A 138 -25.21 22.59 -26.98
CA GLU A 138 -24.90 24.02 -27.01
C GLU A 138 -23.72 24.34 -27.95
N GLU A 139 -22.67 23.52 -27.97
CA GLU A 139 -21.55 23.67 -28.92
C GLU A 139 -21.99 23.52 -30.38
N THR A 140 -22.90 22.58 -30.66
CA THR A 140 -23.40 22.34 -32.03
C THR A 140 -24.32 23.47 -32.51
N THR A 141 -25.04 24.13 -31.60
CA THR A 141 -25.93 25.25 -31.96
C THR A 141 -25.19 26.59 -32.06
N ALA A 142 -24.03 26.73 -31.41
CA ALA A 142 -23.17 27.92 -31.49
C ALA A 142 -22.30 27.99 -32.76
N LEU A 143 -22.23 26.91 -33.54
CA LEU A 143 -21.45 26.79 -34.78
C LEU A 143 -22.29 26.93 -36.08
N VAL A 144 -23.57 27.29 -35.98
CA VAL A 144 -24.50 27.55 -37.11
C VAL A 144 -24.84 29.04 -37.17
#